data_AF-A0A3B4B2V5-F1
#
_entry.id   AF-A0A3B4B2V5-F1
#
_cell.length_a   1.000
_cell.length_b   1.000
_cell.length_c   1.000
_cell.angle_alpha   90.00
_cell.angle_beta   90.00
_cell.angle_gamma   90.00
#
_symmetry.space_group_name_H-M   'P 1'
#
loop_
_entity.id
_entity.type
_entity.pdbx_description
1 polymer ?
#
loop_
_entity_poly.entity_id
_entity_poly.type
_entity_poly.pdbx_seq_one_letter_code
_entity_poly.pdbx_strand_id
1 'polypeptide(L)'
;IKITKLIQPVEKQISLLLPEMFVAGSARATVSVLGDLMGRAMKNLDKLLAMPYGCGEQNMVLFAPNIFILNYLKSTGQLTKDIQDRATEFLQSGYQRELTYKHDDGSYSAFGKSDESGNTWLTTFVMKSFGGARPYIFVQPEHITDAKNWLSGHQRPDGCIASVGKLFHNGMKGGVSDDVSLTAYITAALLELGLGVTDPMVQKCLRCLQGALTVQMDNLYTTALLSYTFTLAGDEKTRTKLITYLRIRPNKTIRHTKKNKRLDSLEVEMTSYVLLALLSGPALPDFGLDYGSSIVRWLTQQQNPYGGFCSTQDTVVALQALAKYGAATYSEQGSTAVRVTSLGGLSTDFTVDQSNRLLYQEENLPEVPGEYTVRAEGQGCVSIFSCRFVFFRYQGRREETNMVIINIKLLSGYVLDKSSLDMVRRFNRTMCKYCGLWFISGLKQEKLRIYSVTIEQDQAVRNLKPAVVKVYDYYQTSDEAVTEYTSPCAESSDK
;
A
#
# COMPACT_ATOMS: atom_id res chain seq x y z
N ILE A 1 32.37 -12.52 -7.00
CA ILE A 1 31.75 -13.80 -6.56
C ILE A 1 30.76 -14.22 -7.64
N LYS A 2 31.09 -15.23 -8.45
CA LYS A 2 30.10 -15.87 -9.34
C LYS A 2 29.17 -16.68 -8.45
N ILE A 3 27.93 -16.24 -8.29
CA ILE A 3 26.93 -16.90 -7.44
C ILE A 3 26.29 -18.00 -8.27
N THR A 4 26.78 -19.24 -8.13
CA THR A 4 26.11 -20.42 -8.70
C THR A 4 24.97 -20.80 -7.75
N LYS A 5 23.75 -20.31 -8.03
CA LYS A 5 22.53 -20.77 -7.34
C LYS A 5 22.25 -22.21 -7.76
N LEU A 6 22.60 -23.18 -6.91
CA LEU A 6 22.05 -24.54 -6.98
C LEU A 6 20.63 -24.47 -6.42
N ILE A 7 19.62 -24.56 -7.29
CA ILE A 7 18.22 -24.39 -6.91
C ILE A 7 17.60 -25.77 -6.73
N GLN A 8 17.42 -26.19 -5.49
CA GLN A 8 16.59 -27.35 -5.18
C GLN A 8 15.11 -27.00 -5.38
N PRO A 9 14.27 -27.96 -5.81
CA PRO A 9 12.82 -27.78 -5.89
C PRO A 9 12.25 -27.36 -4.53
N VAL A 10 11.40 -26.34 -4.50
CA VAL A 10 10.69 -25.92 -3.27
C VAL A 10 9.27 -26.44 -3.35
N GLU A 11 8.87 -27.24 -2.36
CA GLU A 11 7.52 -27.81 -2.26
C GLU A 11 6.81 -27.28 -1.01
N LYS A 12 5.53 -26.94 -1.16
CA LYS A 12 4.69 -26.44 -0.05
C LYS A 12 3.28 -26.99 -0.15
N GLN A 13 2.79 -27.54 0.95
CA GLN A 13 1.41 -27.99 1.10
C GLN A 13 0.51 -26.86 1.64
N ILE A 14 -0.70 -26.76 1.09
CA ILE A 14 -1.71 -25.77 1.42
C ILE A 14 -3.05 -26.47 1.62
N SER A 15 -3.58 -26.43 2.84
CA SER A 15 -4.90 -26.98 3.15
C SER A 15 -5.98 -25.88 3.09
N LEU A 16 -7.00 -26.09 2.26
CA LEU A 16 -8.18 -25.25 2.17
C LEU A 16 -9.26 -25.76 3.13
N LEU A 17 -9.44 -25.04 4.23
CA LEU A 17 -10.47 -25.30 5.24
C LEU A 17 -11.66 -24.35 5.04
N LEU A 18 -12.87 -24.88 5.18
CA LEU A 18 -14.10 -24.10 5.26
C LEU A 18 -14.41 -23.76 6.74
N PRO A 19 -14.97 -22.57 7.02
CA PRO A 19 -15.45 -22.23 8.36
C PRO A 19 -16.63 -23.12 8.79
N GLU A 20 -16.90 -23.21 10.09
CA GLU A 20 -17.99 -24.04 10.65
C GLU A 20 -19.37 -23.70 10.07
N MET A 21 -19.59 -22.43 9.68
CA MET A 21 -20.77 -22.00 8.96
C MET A 21 -20.39 -21.44 7.59
N PHE A 22 -20.83 -22.10 6.53
CA PHE A 22 -20.68 -21.64 5.15
C PHE A 22 -21.96 -21.92 4.35
N VAL A 23 -22.19 -21.15 3.28
CA VAL A 23 -23.33 -21.38 2.39
C VAL A 23 -22.94 -22.45 1.36
N ALA A 24 -23.78 -23.46 1.20
CA ALA A 24 -23.52 -24.52 0.21
C ALA A 24 -23.37 -23.90 -1.19
N GLY A 25 -22.29 -24.26 -1.90
CA GLY A 25 -21.96 -23.71 -3.22
C GLY A 25 -21.27 -22.34 -3.23
N SER A 26 -21.06 -21.70 -2.07
CA SER A 26 -20.36 -20.41 -2.00
C SER A 26 -18.84 -20.55 -1.97
N ALA A 27 -18.32 -21.77 -1.83
CA ALA A 27 -16.89 -22.03 -1.78
C ALA A 27 -16.26 -21.76 -3.15
N ARG A 28 -15.31 -20.83 -3.18
CA ARG A 28 -14.48 -20.52 -4.34
C ARG A 28 -13.05 -20.40 -3.85
N ALA A 29 -12.12 -21.03 -4.56
CA ALA A 29 -10.70 -20.86 -4.34
C ALA A 29 -10.00 -20.66 -5.68
N THR A 30 -8.99 -19.79 -5.68
CA THR A 30 -8.11 -19.59 -6.82
C THR A 30 -6.67 -19.67 -6.34
N VAL A 31 -5.78 -20.10 -7.24
CA VAL A 31 -4.34 -19.96 -7.10
C VAL A 31 -3.89 -18.90 -8.08
N SER A 32 -3.07 -17.96 -7.64
CA SER A 32 -2.42 -16.99 -8.52
C SER A 32 -0.92 -17.10 -8.42
N VAL A 33 -0.26 -17.05 -9.57
CA VAL A 33 1.18 -17.20 -9.73
C VAL A 33 1.72 -15.95 -10.40
N LEU A 34 2.76 -15.36 -9.81
CA LEU A 34 3.30 -14.11 -10.31
C LEU A 34 4.83 -14.03 -10.11
N GLY A 35 5.55 -13.66 -11.18
CA GLY A 35 7.02 -13.62 -11.21
C GLY A 35 7.65 -12.33 -10.69
N ASP A 36 6.83 -11.33 -10.42
CA ASP A 36 7.22 -9.99 -10.04
C ASP A 36 6.65 -9.59 -8.66
N LEU A 37 7.41 -8.88 -7.85
CA LEU A 37 6.93 -8.50 -6.51
C LEU A 37 5.82 -7.44 -6.58
N MET A 38 5.77 -6.68 -7.68
CA MET A 38 4.80 -5.62 -7.92
C MET A 38 3.77 -5.99 -8.98
N GLY A 39 3.68 -7.24 -9.46
CA GLY A 39 2.80 -7.56 -10.59
C GLY A 39 1.31 -7.25 -10.38
N ARG A 40 0.80 -7.25 -9.14
CA ARG A 40 -0.57 -6.76 -8.83
C ARG A 40 -0.72 -5.25 -9.06
N ALA A 41 0.31 -4.49 -8.69
CA ALA A 41 0.40 -3.06 -8.92
C ALA A 41 0.56 -2.75 -10.42
N MET A 42 1.33 -3.59 -11.13
CA MET A 42 1.57 -3.47 -12.56
C MET A 42 0.36 -3.83 -13.43
N LYS A 43 -0.46 -4.80 -13.02
CA LYS A 43 -1.77 -5.06 -13.67
C LYS A 43 -2.70 -3.84 -13.60
N ASN A 44 -2.54 -3.01 -12.58
CA ASN A 44 -3.33 -1.80 -12.37
C ASN A 44 -2.51 -0.53 -12.58
N LEU A 45 -1.48 -0.59 -13.43
CA LEU A 45 -0.57 0.53 -13.66
C LEU A 45 -1.31 1.81 -14.03
N ASP A 46 -2.40 1.73 -14.81
CA ASP A 46 -3.24 2.87 -15.17
C ASP A 46 -3.97 3.54 -13.99
N LYS A 47 -4.21 2.80 -12.92
CA LYS A 47 -4.84 3.29 -11.68
C LYS A 47 -3.81 3.73 -10.65
N LEU A 48 -2.58 3.23 -10.76
CA LEU A 48 -1.48 3.54 -9.87
C LEU A 48 -0.67 4.74 -10.35
N LEU A 49 -0.46 4.87 -11.67
CA LEU A 49 -0.05 6.10 -12.34
C LEU A 49 -1.26 7.02 -12.42
N ALA A 50 -1.26 8.03 -11.57
CA ALA A 50 -2.36 8.99 -11.48
C ALA A 50 -1.87 10.39 -11.82
N MET A 51 -2.68 11.13 -12.57
CA MET A 51 -2.46 12.54 -12.83
C MET A 51 -2.62 13.33 -11.51
N PRO A 52 -1.61 14.10 -11.09
CA PRO A 52 -1.72 14.92 -9.88
C PRO A 52 -2.79 16.02 -9.98
N TYR A 53 -3.60 16.16 -8.93
CA TYR A 53 -4.65 17.18 -8.82
C TYR A 53 -4.87 17.58 -7.36
N GLY A 54 -5.74 18.58 -7.15
CA GLY A 54 -6.11 19.05 -5.81
C GLY A 54 -5.16 20.12 -5.28
N CYS A 55 -5.14 20.27 -3.95
CA CYS A 55 -4.24 21.15 -3.20
C CYS A 55 -2.83 20.56 -3.08
N GLY A 56 -1.84 21.30 -2.54
CA GLY A 56 -0.43 20.84 -2.51
C GLY A 56 -0.24 19.46 -1.88
N GLU A 57 -0.97 19.20 -0.79
CA GLU A 57 -0.98 17.87 -0.15
C GLU A 57 -1.48 16.77 -1.10
N GLN A 58 -2.65 16.95 -1.73
CA GLN A 58 -3.25 15.97 -2.63
C GLN A 58 -2.46 15.80 -3.94
N ASN A 59 -1.87 16.88 -4.43
CA ASN A 59 -1.01 16.86 -5.60
C ASN A 59 0.21 15.96 -5.34
N MET A 60 0.85 16.13 -4.19
CA MET A 60 2.01 15.33 -3.81
C MET A 60 1.69 13.85 -3.52
N VAL A 61 0.49 13.55 -3.02
CA VAL A 61 -0.01 12.17 -2.85
C VAL A 61 0.02 11.38 -4.16
N LEU A 62 -0.26 12.05 -5.27
CA LEU A 62 -0.31 11.43 -6.60
C LEU A 62 1.02 11.59 -7.35
N PHE A 63 1.77 12.66 -7.09
CA PHE A 63 3.06 12.91 -7.73
C PHE A 63 4.13 11.88 -7.33
N ALA A 64 4.32 11.64 -6.03
CA ALA A 64 5.43 10.80 -5.55
C ALA A 64 5.36 9.32 -6.03
N PRO A 65 4.20 8.63 -6.02
CA PRO A 65 4.11 7.26 -6.52
C PRO A 65 4.57 7.09 -7.97
N ASN A 66 4.28 8.05 -8.86
CA ASN A 66 4.71 8.00 -10.27
C ASN A 66 6.25 7.85 -10.39
N ILE A 67 7.02 8.50 -9.52
CA ILE A 67 8.48 8.43 -9.50
C ILE A 67 8.97 7.03 -9.12
N PHE A 68 8.41 6.45 -8.05
CA PHE A 68 8.86 5.14 -7.55
C PHE A 68 8.49 4.01 -8.50
N ILE A 69 7.34 4.12 -9.18
CA ILE A 69 6.92 3.20 -10.23
C ILE A 69 7.89 3.28 -11.42
N LEU A 70 8.26 4.47 -11.87
CA LEU A 70 9.25 4.64 -12.94
C LEU A 70 10.62 4.08 -12.54
N ASN A 71 11.09 4.38 -11.33
CA ASN A 71 12.34 3.82 -10.80
C ASN A 71 12.32 2.30 -10.80
N TYR A 72 11.19 1.71 -10.39
CA TYR A 72 11.02 0.27 -10.39
C TYR A 72 11.14 -0.30 -11.80
N LEU A 73 10.30 0.18 -12.72
CA LEU A 73 10.25 -0.32 -14.09
C LEU A 73 11.57 -0.15 -14.83
N LYS A 74 12.26 0.97 -14.58
CA LYS A 74 13.59 1.21 -15.13
C LYS A 74 14.60 0.21 -14.59
N SER A 75 14.59 -0.05 -13.28
CA SER A 75 15.54 -0.96 -12.63
C SER A 75 15.31 -2.44 -12.98
N THR A 76 14.07 -2.81 -13.33
CA THR A 76 13.71 -4.19 -13.71
C THR A 76 13.71 -4.42 -15.22
N GLY A 77 14.11 -3.42 -16.02
CA GLY A 77 14.13 -3.51 -17.49
C GLY A 77 12.74 -3.59 -18.13
N GLN A 78 11.69 -3.19 -17.41
CA GLN A 78 10.29 -3.32 -17.82
C GLN A 78 9.65 -1.98 -18.23
N LEU A 79 10.42 -0.89 -18.25
CA LEU A 79 9.93 0.43 -18.64
C LEU A 79 9.74 0.52 -20.15
N THR A 80 8.49 0.61 -20.60
CA THR A 80 8.17 0.91 -22.01
C THR A 80 8.14 2.41 -22.27
N LYS A 81 8.33 2.81 -23.52
CA LYS A 81 8.28 4.22 -23.92
C LYS A 81 6.91 4.85 -23.63
N ASP A 82 5.82 4.15 -23.91
CA ASP A 82 4.47 4.66 -23.67
C ASP A 82 4.21 4.95 -22.18
N ILE A 83 4.67 4.05 -21.30
CA ILE A 83 4.56 4.24 -19.85
C ILE A 83 5.42 5.43 -19.41
N GLN A 84 6.65 5.53 -19.94
CA GLN A 84 7.56 6.61 -19.62
C GLN A 84 6.98 7.97 -20.04
N ASP A 85 6.49 8.09 -21.27
CA ASP A 85 5.96 9.34 -21.82
C ASP A 85 4.74 9.82 -21.01
N ARG A 86 3.80 8.91 -20.71
CA ARG A 86 2.62 9.22 -19.89
C ARG A 86 2.98 9.62 -18.46
N ALA A 87 3.87 8.89 -17.80
CA ALA A 87 4.31 9.23 -16.44
C ALA A 87 5.10 10.54 -16.42
N THR A 88 5.88 10.83 -17.47
CA THR A 88 6.60 12.11 -17.61
C THR A 88 5.63 13.28 -17.73
N GLU A 89 4.56 13.15 -18.51
CA GLU A 89 3.49 14.16 -18.60
C GLU A 89 2.84 14.41 -17.23
N PHE A 90 2.52 13.35 -16.48
CA PHE A 90 1.96 13.46 -15.14
C PHE A 90 2.91 14.15 -14.16
N LEU A 91 4.21 13.83 -14.22
CA LEU A 91 5.24 14.48 -13.40
C LEU A 91 5.40 15.95 -13.80
N GLN A 92 5.43 16.30 -15.08
CA GLN A 92 5.55 17.71 -15.52
C GLN A 92 4.35 18.54 -15.04
N SER A 93 3.13 18.02 -15.21
CA SER A 93 1.91 18.66 -14.77
C SER A 93 1.87 18.83 -13.25
N GLY A 94 2.18 17.75 -12.50
CA GLY A 94 2.21 17.79 -11.04
C GLY A 94 3.29 18.71 -10.48
N TYR A 95 4.46 18.77 -11.11
CA TYR A 95 5.53 19.70 -10.75
C TYR A 95 5.08 21.16 -10.92
N GLN A 96 4.56 21.54 -12.09
CA GLN A 96 4.08 22.90 -12.33
C GLN A 96 2.95 23.30 -11.37
N ARG A 97 2.04 22.36 -11.09
CA ARG A 97 0.96 22.56 -10.12
C ARG A 97 1.50 22.77 -8.71
N GLU A 98 2.48 21.99 -8.28
CA GLU A 98 3.04 22.12 -6.94
C GLU A 98 3.73 23.47 -6.73
N LEU A 99 4.31 24.06 -7.78
CA LEU A 99 4.90 25.41 -7.70
C LEU A 99 3.87 26.49 -7.36
N THR A 100 2.57 26.28 -7.63
CA THR A 100 1.51 27.21 -7.21
C THR A 100 1.32 27.25 -5.70
N TYR A 101 1.82 26.25 -4.98
CA TYR A 101 1.79 26.13 -3.52
C TYR A 101 3.12 26.52 -2.85
N LYS A 102 4.09 27.04 -3.62
CA LYS A 102 5.36 27.58 -3.12
C LYS A 102 5.17 28.99 -2.54
N HIS A 103 5.79 29.24 -1.40
CA HIS A 103 5.90 30.54 -0.75
C HIS A 103 7.13 31.32 -1.25
N ASP A 104 7.15 32.63 -1.02
CA ASP A 104 8.26 33.49 -1.43
C ASP A 104 9.58 33.16 -0.72
N ASP A 105 9.48 32.56 0.48
CA ASP A 105 10.62 32.09 1.28
C ASP A 105 11.15 30.70 0.86
N GLY A 106 10.55 30.06 -0.15
CA GLY A 106 10.95 28.75 -0.64
C GLY A 106 10.21 27.56 -0.04
N SER A 107 9.34 27.80 0.93
CA SER A 107 8.56 26.74 1.59
C SER A 107 7.30 26.34 0.83
N TYR A 108 6.69 25.21 1.20
CA TYR A 108 5.45 24.70 0.60
C TYR A 108 4.39 24.48 1.68
N SER A 109 3.13 24.78 1.37
CA SER A 109 1.98 24.52 2.24
C SER A 109 0.80 23.94 1.44
N ALA A 110 -0.26 23.51 2.13
CA ALA A 110 -1.42 22.91 1.46
C ALA A 110 -2.11 23.86 0.48
N PHE A 111 -2.22 25.15 0.84
CA PHE A 111 -2.93 26.17 0.08
C PHE A 111 -2.02 27.33 -0.38
N GLY A 112 -0.70 27.10 -0.39
CA GLY A 112 0.31 28.08 -0.81
C GLY A 112 0.23 29.37 -0.01
N LYS A 113 0.33 30.51 -0.70
CA LYS A 113 0.31 31.86 -0.11
C LYS A 113 -0.98 32.22 0.66
N SER A 114 -2.01 31.37 0.59
CA SER A 114 -3.23 31.53 1.41
C SER A 114 -2.99 31.09 2.86
N ASP A 115 -2.01 30.23 3.10
CA ASP A 115 -1.59 29.85 4.46
C ASP A 115 -0.59 30.88 5.00
N GLU A 116 -0.60 31.11 6.31
CA GLU A 116 0.31 32.06 6.98
C GLU A 116 1.79 31.65 6.90
N SER A 117 2.07 30.35 6.75
CA SER A 117 3.43 29.81 6.70
C SER A 117 3.49 28.47 5.98
N GLY A 118 4.67 28.14 5.45
CA GLY A 118 5.00 26.81 4.96
C GLY A 118 4.96 25.74 6.04
N ASN A 119 4.82 24.48 5.62
CA ASN A 119 4.88 23.33 6.51
C ASN A 119 6.22 22.60 6.35
N THR A 120 6.91 22.33 7.45
CA THR A 120 8.24 21.67 7.41
C THR A 120 8.21 20.26 6.84
N TRP A 121 7.18 19.48 7.18
CA TRP A 121 7.04 18.13 6.66
C TRP A 121 6.71 18.15 5.16
N LEU A 122 5.73 18.95 4.72
CA LEU A 122 5.34 19.02 3.30
C LEU A 122 6.48 19.57 2.44
N THR A 123 7.14 20.65 2.87
CA THR A 123 8.30 21.23 2.18
C THR A 123 9.39 20.18 1.96
N THR A 124 9.65 19.36 2.97
CA THR A 124 10.62 18.26 2.87
C THR A 124 10.16 17.17 1.90
N PHE A 125 8.88 16.79 1.94
CA PHE A 125 8.32 15.80 1.04
C PHE A 125 8.35 16.26 -0.43
N VAL A 126 8.04 17.53 -0.69
CA VAL A 126 8.17 18.18 -1.99
C VAL A 126 9.63 18.17 -2.44
N MET A 127 10.56 18.65 -1.61
CA MET A 127 11.99 18.69 -1.91
C MET A 127 12.54 17.30 -2.27
N LYS A 128 12.24 16.27 -1.47
CA LYS A 128 12.61 14.87 -1.72
C LYS A 128 12.06 14.39 -3.06
N SER A 129 10.77 14.59 -3.29
CA SER A 129 10.09 14.12 -4.50
C SER A 129 10.58 14.83 -5.76
N PHE A 130 10.81 16.14 -5.69
CA PHE A 130 11.38 16.92 -6.80
C PHE A 130 12.76 16.43 -7.18
N GLY A 131 13.64 16.16 -6.21
CA GLY A 131 14.94 15.59 -6.51
C GLY A 131 14.85 14.17 -7.08
N GLY A 132 13.91 13.35 -6.60
CA GLY A 132 13.61 12.03 -7.15
C GLY A 132 13.07 12.06 -8.59
N ALA A 133 12.43 13.16 -9.00
CA ALA A 133 11.86 13.33 -10.34
C ALA A 133 12.87 13.83 -11.39
N ARG A 134 14.02 14.39 -10.97
CA ARG A 134 15.09 14.90 -11.88
C ARG A 134 15.54 13.94 -12.99
N PRO A 135 15.58 12.61 -12.80
CA PRO A 135 15.95 11.68 -13.88
C PRO A 135 14.91 11.58 -15.01
N TYR A 136 13.68 12.06 -14.80
CA TYR A 136 12.56 11.92 -15.73
C TYR A 136 12.07 13.26 -16.28
N ILE A 137 12.10 14.33 -15.47
CA ILE A 137 11.66 15.67 -15.84
C ILE A 137 12.70 16.73 -15.48
N PHE A 138 12.65 17.87 -16.16
CA PHE A 138 13.43 19.03 -15.77
C PHE A 138 12.84 19.67 -14.51
N VAL A 139 13.64 19.71 -13.45
CA VAL A 139 13.32 20.39 -12.18
C VAL A 139 14.36 21.47 -11.95
N GLN A 140 13.92 22.70 -11.71
CA GLN A 140 14.84 23.82 -11.48
C GLN A 140 15.60 23.59 -10.15
N PRO A 141 16.95 23.61 -10.14
CA PRO A 141 17.75 23.36 -8.94
C PRO A 141 17.49 24.37 -7.81
N GLU A 142 17.09 25.58 -8.16
CA GLU A 142 16.77 26.66 -7.22
C GLU A 142 15.63 26.25 -6.27
N HIS A 143 14.59 25.57 -6.74
CA HIS A 143 13.46 25.19 -5.87
C HIS A 143 13.87 24.19 -4.77
N ILE A 144 14.81 23.30 -5.05
CA ILE A 144 15.35 22.36 -4.04
C ILE A 144 16.25 23.13 -3.05
N THR A 145 17.04 24.07 -3.57
CA THR A 145 17.97 24.87 -2.77
C THR A 145 17.22 25.84 -1.83
N ASP A 146 16.19 26.50 -2.34
CA ASP A 146 15.29 27.38 -1.58
C ASP A 146 14.63 26.63 -0.42
N ALA A 147 14.02 25.47 -0.71
CA ALA A 147 13.39 24.63 0.30
C ALA A 147 14.37 24.19 1.39
N LYS A 148 15.60 23.80 1.01
CA LYS A 148 16.66 23.47 1.96
C LYS A 148 17.04 24.68 2.83
N ASN A 149 17.26 25.84 2.23
CA ASN A 149 17.65 27.06 2.96
C ASN A 149 16.57 27.45 3.98
N TRP A 150 15.31 27.37 3.60
CA TRP A 150 14.19 27.60 4.49
C TRP A 150 14.14 26.60 5.67
N LEU A 151 14.32 25.30 5.38
CA LEU A 151 14.39 24.27 6.43
C LEU A 151 15.58 24.49 7.38
N SER A 152 16.72 24.94 6.86
CA SER A 152 17.89 25.29 7.68
C SER A 152 17.61 26.46 8.63
N GLY A 153 16.73 27.40 8.26
CA GLY A 153 16.30 28.49 9.14
C GLY A 153 15.48 28.03 10.35
N HIS A 154 14.89 26.84 10.27
CA HIS A 154 14.08 26.24 11.34
C HIS A 154 14.87 25.25 12.21
N GLN A 155 16.18 25.15 12.00
CA GLN A 155 17.07 24.32 12.80
C GLN A 155 17.42 25.01 14.12
N ARG A 156 17.09 24.35 15.23
CA ARG A 156 17.35 24.82 16.59
C ARG A 156 18.82 24.65 16.99
N PRO A 157 19.28 25.27 18.09
CA PRO A 157 20.66 25.13 18.58
C PRO A 157 21.07 23.69 18.94
N ASP A 158 20.11 22.85 19.32
CA ASP A 158 20.31 21.41 19.57
C ASP A 158 20.51 20.60 18.28
N GLY A 159 20.28 21.21 17.11
CA GLY A 159 20.40 20.62 15.79
C GLY A 159 19.09 20.00 15.26
N CYS A 160 18.04 19.91 16.09
CA CYS A 160 16.74 19.40 15.67
C CYS A 160 15.98 20.48 14.87
N ILE A 161 15.10 20.05 13.97
CA ILE A 161 14.26 20.96 13.19
C ILE A 161 12.89 21.06 13.85
N ALA A 162 12.44 22.30 14.11
CA ALA A 162 11.15 22.55 14.72
C ALA A 162 10.01 22.25 13.73
N SER A 163 8.95 21.57 14.18
CA SER A 163 7.73 21.41 13.38
C SER A 163 6.96 22.74 13.30
N VAL A 164 6.84 23.32 12.09
CA VAL A 164 6.03 24.52 11.84
C VAL A 164 5.01 24.30 10.72
N GLY A 165 4.03 25.19 10.65
CA GLY A 165 2.94 25.16 9.67
C GLY A 165 1.83 24.15 9.98
N LYS A 166 0.72 24.27 9.26
CA LYS A 166 -0.44 23.38 9.39
C LYS A 166 -0.44 22.35 8.26
N LEU A 167 -0.81 21.11 8.60
CA LEU A 167 -1.06 20.04 7.63
C LEU A 167 -2.48 19.52 7.88
N PHE A 168 -3.29 19.41 6.83
CA PHE A 168 -4.70 19.02 6.94
C PHE A 168 -4.88 17.51 6.76
N HIS A 169 -4.09 16.88 5.88
CA HIS A 169 -4.06 15.44 5.67
C HIS A 169 -3.00 14.76 6.57
N ASN A 170 -3.32 14.58 7.85
CA ASN A 170 -2.43 13.88 8.80
C ASN A 170 -2.07 12.44 8.39
N GLY A 171 -2.83 11.80 7.50
CA GLY A 171 -2.48 10.49 6.93
C GLY A 171 -1.25 10.51 6.02
N MET A 172 -0.82 11.69 5.54
CA MET A 172 0.41 11.85 4.75
C MET A 172 1.68 11.85 5.61
N LYS A 173 1.61 12.34 6.86
CA LYS A 173 2.77 12.34 7.77
C LYS A 173 3.20 10.93 8.19
N GLY A 174 2.31 9.95 8.04
CA GLY A 174 2.56 8.60 8.56
C GLY A 174 2.76 8.63 10.08
N GLY A 175 3.85 8.03 10.55
CA GLY A 175 4.23 8.03 11.96
C GLY A 175 5.00 9.25 12.45
N VAL A 176 5.30 10.24 11.59
CA VAL A 176 6.04 11.45 12.00
C VAL A 176 5.17 12.33 12.90
N SER A 177 5.48 12.35 14.19
CA SER A 177 4.65 13.03 15.21
C SER A 177 5.40 13.98 16.14
N ASP A 178 6.72 13.91 16.18
CA ASP A 178 7.57 14.73 17.05
C ASP A 178 8.79 15.29 16.31
N ASP A 179 9.45 16.31 16.88
CA ASP A 179 10.58 17.01 16.26
C ASP A 179 11.75 16.08 15.91
N VAL A 180 11.97 14.99 16.66
CA VAL A 180 13.04 14.03 16.36
C VAL A 180 12.66 13.18 15.16
N SER A 181 11.44 12.63 15.14
CA SER A 181 10.94 11.87 13.98
C SER A 181 10.91 12.73 12.70
N LEU A 182 10.56 14.01 12.83
CA LEU A 182 10.62 14.98 11.74
C LEU A 182 12.06 15.24 11.30
N THR A 183 12.97 15.48 12.24
CA THR A 183 14.39 15.67 11.95
C THR A 183 14.98 14.44 11.25
N ALA A 184 14.61 13.23 11.67
CA ALA A 184 15.05 11.98 11.06
C ALA A 184 14.57 11.85 9.61
N TYR A 185 13.30 12.22 9.36
CA TYR A 185 12.71 12.26 8.02
C TYR A 185 13.41 13.29 7.11
N ILE A 186 13.66 14.50 7.61
CA ILE A 186 14.36 15.56 6.86
C ILE A 186 15.79 15.14 6.55
N THR A 187 16.49 14.57 7.53
CA THR A 187 17.86 14.09 7.36
C THR A 187 17.93 12.97 6.31
N ALA A 188 17.00 12.02 6.35
CA ALA A 188 16.91 10.96 5.35
C ALA A 188 16.66 11.53 3.94
N ALA A 189 15.73 12.48 3.80
CA ALA A 189 15.47 13.16 2.53
C ALA A 189 16.71 13.88 1.98
N LEU A 190 17.44 14.62 2.82
CA LEU A 190 18.67 15.31 2.40
C LEU A 190 19.76 14.32 1.95
N LEU A 191 19.94 13.21 2.67
CA LEU A 191 20.91 12.18 2.31
C LEU A 191 20.52 11.45 1.01
N GLU A 192 19.23 11.17 0.78
CA GLU A 192 18.72 10.61 -0.48
C GLU A 192 18.97 11.53 -1.68
N LEU A 193 18.94 12.85 -1.47
CA LEU A 193 19.25 13.86 -2.48
C LEU A 193 20.76 14.01 -2.76
N GLY A 194 21.60 13.23 -2.06
CA GLY A 194 23.05 13.24 -2.23
C GLY A 194 23.79 14.31 -1.41
N LEU A 195 23.12 14.97 -0.46
CA LEU A 195 23.82 15.84 0.49
C LEU A 195 24.56 14.96 1.50
N GLY A 196 25.89 14.96 1.42
CA GLY A 196 26.74 14.16 2.30
C GLY A 196 26.71 14.61 3.76
N VAL A 197 27.28 13.77 4.63
CA VAL A 197 27.40 14.05 6.08
C VAL A 197 28.27 15.28 6.42
N THR A 198 29.01 15.81 5.44
CA THR A 198 29.80 17.03 5.55
C THR A 198 28.96 18.30 5.42
N ASP A 199 27.72 18.21 4.94
CA ASP A 199 26.82 19.35 4.87
C ASP A 199 26.47 19.87 6.28
N PRO A 200 26.62 21.18 6.56
CA PRO A 200 26.42 21.72 7.91
C PRO A 200 25.03 21.46 8.50
N MET A 201 23.99 21.44 7.66
CA MET A 201 22.62 21.18 8.11
C MET A 201 22.48 19.71 8.50
N VAL A 202 22.96 18.79 7.65
CA VAL A 202 22.94 17.34 7.88
C VAL A 202 23.73 16.98 9.13
N GLN A 203 24.93 17.56 9.31
CA GLN A 203 25.78 17.29 10.47
C GLN A 203 25.11 17.68 11.80
N LYS A 204 24.46 18.86 11.83
CA LYS A 204 23.72 19.32 13.01
C LYS A 204 22.48 18.45 13.28
N CYS A 205 21.75 18.06 12.24
CA CYS A 205 20.62 17.13 12.40
C CYS A 205 21.09 15.78 12.96
N LEU A 206 22.15 15.18 12.41
CA LEU A 206 22.70 13.91 12.91
C LEU A 206 23.12 14.01 14.39
N ARG A 207 23.67 15.15 14.82
CA ARG A 207 23.99 15.40 16.24
C ARG A 207 22.74 15.36 17.13
N CYS A 208 21.65 16.03 16.72
CA CYS A 208 20.35 15.94 17.41
C CYS A 208 19.86 14.50 17.49
N LEU A 209 19.88 13.77 16.35
CA LEU A 209 19.39 12.40 16.29
C LEU A 209 20.22 11.46 17.17
N GLN A 210 21.54 11.62 17.21
CA GLN A 210 22.43 10.86 18.09
C GLN A 210 22.11 11.11 19.57
N GLY A 211 21.83 12.36 19.95
CA GLY A 211 21.39 12.71 21.31
C GLY A 211 20.05 12.08 21.67
N ALA A 212 19.14 11.93 20.71
CA ALA A 212 17.81 11.36 20.93
C ALA A 212 17.79 9.82 21.04
N LEU A 213 18.84 9.12 20.60
CA LEU A 213 18.94 7.65 20.66
C LEU A 213 18.85 7.09 22.08
N THR A 214 19.19 7.87 23.10
CA THR A 214 19.11 7.44 24.51
C THR A 214 17.68 7.52 25.07
N VAL A 215 16.84 8.41 24.53
CA VAL A 215 15.50 8.73 25.07
C VAL A 215 14.38 8.10 24.25
N GLN A 216 14.52 8.00 22.92
CA GLN A 216 13.42 7.62 22.03
C GLN A 216 13.44 6.16 21.51
N MET A 217 14.30 5.28 22.02
CA MET A 217 14.30 3.86 21.61
C MET A 217 12.96 3.15 21.89
N ASP A 218 12.11 3.70 22.77
CA ASP A 218 10.78 3.14 23.03
C ASP A 218 9.76 3.40 21.91
N ASN A 219 9.97 4.43 21.08
CA ASN A 219 9.16 4.66 19.89
C ASN A 219 9.69 3.81 18.73
N LEU A 220 8.99 2.72 18.44
CA LEU A 220 9.37 1.78 17.38
C LEU A 220 9.40 2.44 16.00
N TYR A 221 8.49 3.39 15.73
CA TYR A 221 8.45 4.10 14.46
C TYR A 221 9.71 4.93 14.26
N THR A 222 10.03 5.78 15.24
CA THR A 222 11.23 6.61 15.18
C THR A 222 12.49 5.76 15.09
N THR A 223 12.54 4.63 15.80
CA THR A 223 13.65 3.67 15.72
C THR A 223 13.81 3.08 14.30
N ALA A 224 12.71 2.71 13.64
CA ALA A 224 12.73 2.21 12.26
C ALA A 224 13.22 3.28 11.28
N LEU A 225 12.72 4.50 11.39
CA LEU A 225 13.15 5.63 10.56
C LEU A 225 14.63 5.98 10.80
N LEU A 226 15.07 6.06 12.06
CA LEU A 226 16.46 6.30 12.41
C LEU A 226 17.39 5.21 11.86
N SER A 227 16.95 3.94 11.85
CA SER A 227 17.75 2.86 11.26
C SER A 227 18.04 3.12 9.79
N TYR A 228 17.07 3.66 9.06
CA TYR A 228 17.24 4.06 7.67
C TYR A 228 18.11 5.32 7.53
N THR A 229 17.85 6.37 8.31
CA THR A 229 18.63 7.61 8.30
C THR A 229 20.12 7.37 8.58
N PHE A 230 20.45 6.59 9.62
CA PHE A 230 21.85 6.27 9.94
C PHE A 230 22.49 5.32 8.94
N THR A 231 21.70 4.48 8.25
CA THR A 231 22.20 3.71 7.10
C THR A 231 22.65 4.64 5.99
N LEU A 232 21.83 5.63 5.62
CA LEU A 232 22.16 6.59 4.58
C LEU A 232 23.35 7.48 4.97
N ALA A 233 23.52 7.78 6.25
CA ALA A 233 24.65 8.54 6.77
C ALA A 233 25.96 7.74 6.85
N GLY A 234 25.92 6.41 6.62
CA GLY A 234 27.10 5.55 6.72
C GLY A 234 27.53 5.20 8.16
N ASP A 235 26.69 5.44 9.17
CA ASP A 235 26.99 5.04 10.56
C ASP A 235 26.58 3.58 10.80
N GLU A 236 27.49 2.67 10.47
CA GLU A 236 27.26 1.23 10.58
C GLU A 236 27.03 0.75 12.01
N LYS A 237 27.67 1.39 13.00
CA LYS A 237 27.57 1.02 14.41
C LYS A 237 26.16 1.29 14.94
N THR A 238 25.66 2.51 14.69
CA THR A 238 24.31 2.90 15.11
C THR A 238 23.25 2.12 14.33
N ARG A 239 23.42 1.97 13.01
CA ARG A 239 22.54 1.15 12.16
C ARG A 239 22.38 -0.27 12.71
N THR A 240 23.49 -0.96 12.97
CA THR A 240 23.48 -2.35 13.44
C THR A 240 22.75 -2.47 14.78
N LYS A 241 23.01 -1.54 15.71
CA LYS A 241 22.33 -1.49 17.01
C LYS A 241 20.81 -1.34 16.84
N LEU A 242 20.36 -0.42 15.98
CA LEU A 242 18.93 -0.14 15.77
C LEU A 242 18.20 -1.30 15.08
N ILE A 243 18.76 -1.87 14.02
CA ILE A 243 18.16 -3.01 13.31
C ILE A 243 18.09 -4.25 14.22
N THR A 244 19.14 -4.50 15.00
CA THR A 244 19.17 -5.60 15.98
C THR A 244 18.13 -5.39 17.07
N TYR A 245 17.99 -4.15 17.59
CA TYR A 245 16.97 -3.80 18.56
C TYR A 245 15.54 -4.04 18.03
N LEU A 246 15.27 -3.66 16.78
CA LEU A 246 13.98 -3.89 16.13
C LEU A 246 13.68 -5.38 15.91
N ARG A 247 14.70 -6.22 15.67
CA ARG A 247 14.54 -7.68 15.57
C ARG A 247 14.23 -8.34 16.92
N ILE A 248 14.90 -7.92 17.99
CA ILE A 248 14.81 -8.57 19.30
C ILE A 248 13.49 -8.28 20.00
N ARG A 249 12.78 -7.18 19.70
CA ARG A 249 11.45 -6.91 20.28
C ARG A 249 10.35 -7.66 19.51
N PRO A 250 9.85 -8.82 19.99
CA PRO A 250 8.87 -9.63 19.29
C PRO A 250 7.45 -9.40 19.84
N ASN A 251 7.25 -8.44 20.76
CA ASN A 251 6.03 -8.34 21.58
C ASN A 251 5.18 -7.06 21.39
N LYS A 252 5.43 -6.28 20.34
CA LYS A 252 4.50 -5.23 19.86
C LYS A 252 4.27 -5.23 18.35
N THR A 253 4.93 -6.12 17.64
CA THR A 253 4.66 -6.46 16.25
C THR A 253 4.41 -7.96 16.25
N ILE A 254 3.30 -8.39 15.65
CA ILE A 254 2.95 -9.80 15.39
C ILE A 254 2.28 -10.54 16.56
N ARG A 255 1.02 -10.18 16.91
CA ARG A 255 -0.09 -11.13 17.12
C ARG A 255 -1.38 -10.40 17.53
N HIS A 256 -2.38 -10.50 16.66
CA HIS A 256 -3.83 -10.45 16.94
C HIS A 256 -4.26 -9.63 18.17
N THR A 257 -4.56 -8.34 18.01
CA THR A 257 -5.59 -7.67 18.84
C THR A 257 -6.03 -6.37 18.19
N LYS A 258 -7.32 -6.32 17.79
CA LYS A 258 -8.07 -5.16 17.26
C LYS A 258 -7.50 -4.50 15.99
N LYS A 259 -8.07 -4.85 14.84
CA LYS A 259 -7.88 -4.17 13.55
C LYS A 259 -8.27 -2.69 13.65
N ASN A 260 -7.30 -1.84 13.94
CA ASN A 260 -7.42 -0.41 13.80
C ASN A 260 -6.69 -0.04 12.51
N LYS A 261 -7.39 0.48 11.49
CA LYS A 261 -6.80 0.77 10.16
C LYS A 261 -5.54 1.65 10.20
N ARG A 262 -5.38 2.44 11.26
CA ARG A 262 -4.19 3.28 11.51
C ARG A 262 -2.95 2.49 11.96
N LEU A 263 -3.14 1.38 12.69
CA LEU A 263 -2.05 0.50 13.13
C LEU A 263 -1.47 -0.27 11.94
N ASP A 264 -2.34 -0.81 11.08
CA ASP A 264 -1.92 -1.55 9.87
C ASP A 264 -1.07 -0.68 8.92
N SER A 265 -1.38 0.61 8.80
CA SER A 265 -0.63 1.55 7.96
C SER A 265 0.77 1.89 8.50
N LEU A 266 0.88 2.10 9.82
CA LEU A 266 2.16 2.39 10.47
C LEU A 266 3.09 1.17 10.45
N GLU A 267 2.55 -0.04 10.62
CA GLU A 267 3.32 -1.28 10.53
C GLU A 267 3.96 -1.45 9.15
N VAL A 268 3.23 -1.16 8.07
CA VAL A 268 3.75 -1.18 6.69
C VAL A 268 4.88 -0.17 6.52
N GLU A 269 4.69 1.06 6.99
CA GLU A 269 5.70 2.12 6.85
C GLU A 269 7.00 1.77 7.61
N MET A 270 6.89 1.34 8.86
CA MET A 270 8.03 0.93 9.69
C MET A 270 8.81 -0.22 9.07
N THR A 271 8.08 -1.25 8.65
CA THR A 271 8.67 -2.44 8.04
C THR A 271 9.37 -2.10 6.72
N SER A 272 8.82 -1.15 5.97
CA SER A 272 9.43 -0.66 4.72
C SER A 272 10.71 0.14 4.97
N TYR A 273 10.79 0.97 6.03
CA TYR A 273 12.04 1.64 6.41
C TYR A 273 13.13 0.65 6.84
N VAL A 274 12.77 -0.41 7.57
CA VAL A 274 13.73 -1.48 7.92
C VAL A 274 14.26 -2.15 6.65
N LEU A 275 13.38 -2.48 5.70
CA LEU A 275 13.79 -3.05 4.42
C LEU A 275 14.72 -2.10 3.65
N LEU A 276 14.39 -0.80 3.60
CA LEU A 276 15.25 0.22 2.99
C LEU A 276 16.61 0.33 3.67
N ALA A 277 16.68 0.26 5.01
CA ALA A 277 17.92 0.27 5.78
C ALA A 277 18.78 -0.97 5.50
N LEU A 278 18.16 -2.13 5.29
CA LEU A 278 18.89 -3.35 4.90
C LEU A 278 19.46 -3.25 3.49
N LEU A 279 18.71 -2.68 2.55
CA LEU A 279 19.08 -2.60 1.13
C LEU A 279 19.99 -1.41 0.76
N SER A 280 20.11 -0.41 1.64
CA SER A 280 20.84 0.83 1.35
C SER A 280 22.23 0.90 1.95
N GLY A 281 22.63 -0.09 2.75
CA GLY A 281 23.96 -0.14 3.37
C GLY A 281 24.65 -1.48 3.13
N PRO A 282 25.86 -1.66 3.67
CA PRO A 282 26.59 -2.92 3.59
C PRO A 282 25.77 -4.10 4.12
N ALA A 283 26.04 -5.30 3.62
CA ALA A 283 25.37 -6.50 4.10
C ALA A 283 25.64 -6.71 5.60
N LEU A 284 24.57 -6.87 6.39
CA LEU A 284 24.69 -7.18 7.81
C LEU A 284 24.70 -8.70 8.02
N PRO A 285 25.58 -9.23 8.88
CA PRO A 285 25.52 -10.63 9.33
C PRO A 285 24.12 -10.93 9.89
N ASP A 286 23.57 -12.12 9.61
CA ASP A 286 22.22 -12.56 10.02
C ASP A 286 21.02 -11.81 9.42
N PHE A 287 21.24 -10.78 8.59
CA PHE A 287 20.20 -10.03 7.88
C PHE A 287 20.41 -10.11 6.36
N GLY A 288 20.72 -11.31 5.86
CA GLY A 288 20.89 -11.58 4.44
C GLY A 288 19.60 -11.46 3.62
N LEU A 289 19.69 -11.82 2.33
CA LEU A 289 18.57 -11.77 1.39
C LEU A 289 17.35 -12.57 1.87
N ASP A 290 17.54 -13.66 2.61
CA ASP A 290 16.43 -14.46 3.15
C ASP A 290 15.58 -13.66 4.13
N TYR A 291 16.20 -12.85 5.00
CA TYR A 291 15.47 -11.97 5.92
C TYR A 291 14.73 -10.87 5.15
N GLY A 292 15.40 -10.23 4.19
CA GLY A 292 14.76 -9.25 3.29
C GLY A 292 13.57 -9.85 2.52
N SER A 293 13.69 -11.08 2.04
CA SER A 293 12.62 -11.80 1.33
C SER A 293 11.40 -12.06 2.23
N SER A 294 11.62 -12.32 3.51
CA SER A 294 10.53 -12.51 4.47
C SER A 294 9.73 -11.23 4.72
N ILE A 295 10.43 -10.08 4.79
CA ILE A 295 9.81 -8.76 4.91
C ILE A 295 9.01 -8.44 3.65
N VAL A 296 9.61 -8.63 2.48
CA VAL A 296 8.96 -8.41 1.18
C VAL A 296 7.71 -9.27 1.05
N ARG A 297 7.78 -10.55 1.42
CA ARG A 297 6.62 -11.46 1.41
C ARG A 297 5.48 -10.97 2.31
N TRP A 298 5.81 -10.36 3.46
CA TRP A 298 4.78 -9.78 4.31
C TRP A 298 4.20 -8.50 3.70
N LEU A 299 5.04 -7.60 3.16
CA LEU A 299 4.59 -6.37 2.51
C LEU A 299 3.66 -6.66 1.31
N THR A 300 3.98 -7.64 0.47
CA THR A 300 3.12 -8.02 -0.66
C THR A 300 1.77 -8.60 -0.23
N GLN A 301 1.67 -9.17 0.98
CA GLN A 301 0.39 -9.59 1.57
C GLN A 301 -0.45 -8.43 2.08
N GLN A 302 0.16 -7.27 2.39
CA GLN A 302 -0.55 -6.07 2.83
C GLN A 302 -1.06 -5.21 1.66
N GLN A 303 -0.69 -5.53 0.41
CA GLN A 303 -1.16 -4.78 -0.77
C GLN A 303 -2.66 -4.97 -0.99
N ASN A 304 -3.33 -3.86 -1.31
CA ASN A 304 -4.71 -3.88 -1.76
C ASN A 304 -4.81 -4.44 -3.21
N PRO A 305 -6.01 -4.76 -3.72
CA PRO A 305 -6.20 -5.33 -5.06
C PRO A 305 -5.68 -4.47 -6.23
N TYR A 306 -5.41 -3.18 -5.99
CA TYR A 306 -4.88 -2.23 -6.97
C TYR A 306 -3.37 -2.03 -6.84
N GLY A 307 -2.71 -2.70 -5.88
CA GLY A 307 -1.26 -2.63 -5.64
C GLY A 307 -0.79 -1.48 -4.74
N GLY A 308 -1.71 -0.67 -4.21
CA GLY A 308 -1.42 0.30 -3.16
C GLY A 308 -1.57 -0.29 -1.76
N PHE A 309 -1.34 0.54 -0.72
CA PHE A 309 -1.48 0.16 0.69
C PHE A 309 -2.61 0.96 1.36
N CYS A 310 -2.62 1.06 2.70
CA CYS A 310 -3.74 1.64 3.44
C CYS A 310 -3.75 3.18 3.43
N SER A 311 -2.60 3.83 3.29
CA SER A 311 -2.44 5.29 3.26
C SER A 311 -1.51 5.76 2.12
N THR A 312 -1.27 7.06 2.04
CA THR A 312 -0.33 7.61 1.06
C THR A 312 1.11 7.28 1.44
N GLN A 313 1.47 7.52 2.69
CA GLN A 313 2.85 7.42 3.15
C GLN A 313 3.33 5.98 3.18
N ASP A 314 2.49 5.05 3.64
CA ASP A 314 2.82 3.63 3.62
C ASP A 314 3.00 3.10 2.18
N THR A 315 2.16 3.57 1.25
CA THR A 315 2.26 3.22 -0.17
C THR A 315 3.56 3.74 -0.77
N VAL A 316 3.90 5.01 -0.51
CA VAL A 316 5.12 5.64 -1.04
C VAL A 316 6.37 4.90 -0.54
N VAL A 317 6.50 4.68 0.77
CA VAL A 317 7.70 4.05 1.35
C VAL A 317 7.75 2.56 1.00
N ALA A 318 6.62 1.85 0.98
CA ALA A 318 6.58 0.45 0.60
C ALA A 318 6.93 0.26 -0.89
N LEU A 319 6.41 1.10 -1.79
CA LEU A 319 6.80 1.07 -3.20
C LEU A 319 8.27 1.40 -3.38
N GLN A 320 8.82 2.38 -2.64
CA GLN A 320 10.26 2.69 -2.65
C GLN A 320 11.08 1.45 -2.21
N ALA A 321 10.68 0.77 -1.15
CA ALA A 321 11.36 -0.40 -0.60
C ALA A 321 11.28 -1.62 -1.53
N LEU A 322 10.09 -1.93 -2.05
CA LEU A 322 9.85 -2.99 -3.03
C LEU A 322 10.61 -2.72 -4.33
N ALA A 323 10.66 -1.46 -4.77
CA ALA A 323 11.40 -1.10 -5.96
C ALA A 323 12.89 -1.34 -5.80
N LYS A 324 13.46 -0.93 -4.67
CA LYS A 324 14.87 -1.16 -4.35
C LYS A 324 15.20 -2.65 -4.19
N TYR A 325 14.32 -3.42 -3.56
CA TYR A 325 14.50 -4.87 -3.44
C TYR A 325 14.43 -5.56 -4.81
N GLY A 326 13.46 -5.16 -5.64
CA GLY A 326 13.31 -5.66 -7.00
C GLY A 326 14.56 -5.39 -7.83
N ALA A 327 15.11 -4.18 -7.78
CA ALA A 327 16.37 -3.84 -8.42
C ALA A 327 17.53 -4.73 -7.95
N ALA A 328 17.62 -5.02 -6.65
CA ALA A 328 18.71 -5.83 -6.08
C ALA A 328 18.58 -7.34 -6.37
N THR A 329 17.36 -7.82 -6.59
CA THR A 329 17.06 -9.25 -6.83
C THR A 329 16.74 -9.57 -8.29
N TYR A 330 16.72 -8.55 -9.15
CA TYR A 330 16.53 -8.71 -10.57
C TYR A 330 17.67 -9.52 -11.18
N SER A 331 17.31 -10.51 -12.00
CA SER A 331 18.20 -11.30 -12.84
C SER A 331 17.61 -11.26 -14.25
N GLU A 332 18.42 -10.95 -15.26
CA GLU A 332 18.02 -10.96 -16.68
C GLU A 332 17.76 -12.39 -17.17
N GLN A 333 18.46 -13.37 -16.59
CA GLN A 333 18.37 -14.78 -16.98
C GLN A 333 17.53 -15.55 -15.95
N GLY A 334 16.52 -16.28 -16.44
CA GLY A 334 15.76 -17.23 -15.62
C GLY A 334 14.38 -17.62 -16.19
N SER A 335 13.96 -18.84 -15.86
CA SER A 335 12.58 -19.34 -15.97
C SER A 335 12.25 -20.17 -14.73
N THR A 336 11.04 -20.07 -14.21
CA THR A 336 10.53 -20.83 -13.07
C THR A 336 9.25 -21.54 -13.47
N ALA A 337 9.25 -22.87 -13.39
CA ALA A 337 8.06 -23.69 -13.52
C ALA A 337 7.41 -23.86 -12.14
N VAL A 338 6.12 -23.61 -12.03
CA VAL A 338 5.32 -23.84 -10.82
C VAL A 338 4.24 -24.83 -11.15
N ARG A 339 4.25 -25.97 -10.47
CA ARG A 339 3.24 -27.03 -10.58
C ARG A 339 2.36 -27.02 -9.35
N VAL A 340 1.05 -26.94 -9.54
CA VAL A 340 0.04 -27.03 -8.48
C VAL A 340 -0.72 -28.34 -8.67
N THR A 341 -0.66 -29.23 -7.69
CA THR A 341 -1.36 -30.51 -7.71
C THR A 341 -2.37 -30.64 -6.57
N SER A 342 -3.48 -31.33 -6.80
CA SER A 342 -4.44 -31.76 -5.76
C SER A 342 -4.48 -33.28 -5.65
N LEU A 343 -4.93 -33.79 -4.50
CA LEU A 343 -5.20 -35.22 -4.33
C LEU A 343 -6.37 -35.70 -5.21
N GLY A 344 -7.32 -34.83 -5.56
CA GLY A 344 -8.42 -35.14 -6.48
C GLY A 344 -8.06 -35.06 -7.97
N GLY A 345 -6.78 -34.92 -8.32
CA GLY A 345 -6.27 -35.09 -9.69
C GLY A 345 -6.06 -33.80 -10.48
N LEU A 346 -6.25 -32.62 -9.88
CA LEU A 346 -5.85 -31.35 -10.50
C LEU A 346 -4.33 -31.34 -10.66
N SER A 347 -3.84 -30.99 -11.85
CA SER A 347 -2.42 -30.71 -12.10
C SER A 347 -2.32 -29.53 -13.06
N THR A 348 -1.90 -28.38 -12.53
CA THR A 348 -1.79 -27.15 -13.31
C THR A 348 -0.35 -26.65 -13.28
N ASP A 349 0.22 -26.43 -14.46
CA ASP A 349 1.59 -25.95 -14.63
C ASP A 349 1.58 -24.48 -15.07
N PHE A 350 2.35 -23.66 -14.36
CA PHE A 350 2.63 -22.27 -14.71
C PHE A 350 4.10 -22.13 -15.09
N THR A 351 4.38 -21.40 -16.15
CA THR A 351 5.75 -21.02 -16.50
C THR A 351 5.90 -19.52 -16.31
N VAL A 352 6.91 -19.14 -15.54
CA VAL A 352 7.25 -17.74 -15.25
C VAL A 352 8.64 -17.45 -15.80
N ASP A 353 8.70 -16.71 -16.90
CA ASP A 353 9.91 -16.23 -17.54
C ASP A 353 9.91 -14.69 -17.65
N GLN A 354 10.89 -14.11 -18.34
CA GLN A 354 10.97 -12.65 -18.49
C GLN A 354 9.80 -12.04 -19.27
N SER A 355 9.27 -12.76 -20.25
CA SER A 355 8.21 -12.25 -21.13
C SER A 355 6.87 -12.12 -20.40
N ASN A 356 6.63 -12.98 -19.40
CA ASN A 356 5.38 -13.05 -18.67
C ASN A 356 5.52 -12.76 -17.17
N ARG A 357 6.66 -12.22 -16.73
CA ARG A 357 6.94 -11.93 -15.31
C ARG A 357 5.92 -10.99 -14.67
N LEU A 358 5.46 -10.00 -15.44
CA LEU A 358 4.42 -9.04 -15.06
C LEU A 358 3.00 -9.57 -15.19
N LEU A 359 2.83 -10.71 -15.87
CA LEU A 359 1.53 -11.29 -16.13
C LEU A 359 1.01 -11.94 -14.85
N TYR A 360 -0.13 -11.44 -14.38
CA TYR A 360 -0.89 -12.11 -13.33
C TYR A 360 -1.55 -13.36 -13.92
N GLN A 361 -1.05 -14.53 -13.54
CA GLN A 361 -1.62 -15.83 -13.92
C GLN A 361 -2.51 -16.32 -12.77
N GLU A 362 -3.74 -16.74 -13.04
CA GLU A 362 -4.70 -17.20 -12.03
C GLU A 362 -5.50 -18.39 -12.56
N GLU A 363 -5.67 -19.40 -11.72
CA GLU A 363 -6.44 -20.60 -12.02
C GLU A 363 -7.40 -20.94 -10.88
N ASN A 364 -8.53 -21.53 -11.24
CA ASN A 364 -9.54 -21.95 -10.27
C ASN A 364 -9.12 -23.27 -9.62
N LEU A 365 -9.29 -23.35 -8.30
CA LEU A 365 -9.11 -24.57 -7.53
C LEU A 365 -10.50 -25.19 -7.28
N PRO A 366 -10.86 -26.29 -7.95
CA PRO A 366 -12.23 -26.82 -7.96
C PRO A 366 -12.62 -27.50 -6.63
N GLU A 367 -11.65 -28.05 -5.89
CA GLU A 367 -11.89 -28.77 -4.64
C GLU A 367 -11.74 -27.83 -3.43
N VAL A 368 -12.86 -27.49 -2.79
CA VAL A 368 -12.89 -26.75 -1.53
C VAL A 368 -13.95 -27.39 -0.62
N PRO A 369 -13.58 -28.02 0.50
CA PRO A 369 -12.24 -28.10 1.09
C PRO A 369 -11.34 -29.09 0.33
N GLY A 370 -10.02 -28.89 0.41
CA GLY A 370 -9.05 -29.73 -0.32
C GLY A 370 -7.61 -29.41 0.04
N GLU A 371 -6.71 -30.36 -0.20
CA GLU A 371 -5.27 -30.19 -0.01
C GLU A 371 -4.57 -30.04 -1.35
N TYR A 372 -3.72 -29.01 -1.44
CA TYR A 372 -2.97 -28.68 -2.65
C TYR A 372 -1.48 -28.67 -2.35
N THR A 373 -0.70 -29.28 -3.23
CA THR A 373 0.75 -29.26 -3.21
C THR A 373 1.24 -28.32 -4.29
N VAL A 374 2.10 -27.39 -3.92
CA VAL A 374 2.69 -26.41 -4.84
C VAL A 374 4.19 -26.67 -4.90
N ARG A 375 4.69 -26.98 -6.09
CA ARG A 375 6.11 -27.24 -6.36
C ARG A 375 6.65 -26.21 -7.33
N ALA A 376 7.72 -25.53 -6.96
CA ALA A 376 8.40 -24.54 -7.81
C ALA A 376 9.83 -24.98 -8.11
N GLU A 377 10.20 -24.94 -9.39
CA GLU A 377 11.52 -25.32 -9.91
C GLU A 377 12.03 -24.27 -10.90
N GLY A 378 13.29 -23.85 -10.77
CA GLY A 378 13.91 -22.89 -11.70
C GLY A 378 14.44 -21.63 -11.03
N GLN A 379 14.65 -20.57 -11.80
CA GLN A 379 15.70 -19.58 -11.54
C GLN A 379 15.29 -18.24 -10.90
N GLY A 380 14.00 -17.94 -10.82
CA GLY A 380 13.49 -16.64 -10.39
C GLY A 380 13.15 -16.54 -8.89
N CYS A 381 12.05 -15.85 -8.61
CA CYS A 381 11.28 -15.84 -7.36
C CYS A 381 9.80 -15.74 -7.77
N VAL A 382 8.92 -16.54 -7.16
CA VAL A 382 7.49 -16.56 -7.53
C VAL A 382 6.63 -16.36 -6.29
N SER A 383 5.66 -15.45 -6.38
CA SER A 383 4.68 -15.18 -5.32
C SER A 383 3.37 -15.90 -5.61
N ILE A 384 2.82 -16.56 -4.59
CA ILE A 384 1.61 -17.39 -4.71
C ILE A 384 0.57 -16.96 -3.67
N PHE A 385 -0.68 -16.73 -4.10
CA PHE A 385 -1.78 -16.31 -3.23
C PHE A 385 -3.01 -17.23 -3.35
N SER A 386 -3.75 -17.40 -2.24
CA SER A 386 -5.00 -18.18 -2.13
C SER A 386 -6.08 -17.38 -1.38
N CYS A 387 -7.36 -17.55 -1.70
CA CYS A 387 -8.48 -16.75 -1.16
C CYS A 387 -9.74 -17.59 -0.81
N ARG A 388 -10.63 -17.06 0.06
CA ARG A 388 -11.89 -17.67 0.56
C ARG A 388 -12.90 -16.56 0.96
N PHE A 389 -14.20 -16.86 1.05
CA PHE A 389 -15.30 -15.87 1.14
C PHE A 389 -16.31 -16.17 2.28
N VAL A 390 -17.19 -15.22 2.64
CA VAL A 390 -18.01 -15.23 3.90
C VAL A 390 -19.45 -14.71 3.69
N PHE A 391 -20.41 -15.26 4.46
CA PHE A 391 -21.84 -14.91 4.49
C PHE A 391 -22.37 -14.77 5.94
N PHE A 392 -23.56 -14.17 6.16
CA PHE A 392 -24.06 -13.79 7.51
C PHE A 392 -25.59 -13.94 7.73
N ARG A 393 -26.01 -13.92 9.00
CA ARG A 393 -27.40 -13.73 9.48
C ARG A 393 -27.42 -12.85 10.76
N TYR A 394 -28.52 -12.13 11.03
CA TYR A 394 -28.76 -11.45 12.32
C TYR A 394 -29.63 -12.29 13.30
N GLN A 395 -29.31 -12.22 14.59
CA GLN A 395 -29.91 -13.00 15.70
C GLN A 395 -29.85 -12.22 17.04
N GLY A 396 -30.07 -10.90 17.02
CA GLY A 396 -29.97 -10.02 18.20
C GLY A 396 -31.10 -10.20 19.22
N ARG A 397 -30.96 -9.50 20.36
CA ARG A 397 -31.84 -9.60 21.53
C ARG A 397 -32.65 -8.31 21.78
N ARG A 398 -33.47 -7.93 20.80
CA ARG A 398 -34.49 -6.85 20.89
C ARG A 398 -35.65 -7.24 19.97
N GLU A 399 -36.90 -6.93 20.35
CA GLU A 399 -38.07 -7.11 19.46
C GLU A 399 -37.95 -6.34 18.14
N GLU A 400 -37.17 -5.25 18.13
CA GLU A 400 -36.83 -4.50 16.92
C GLU A 400 -35.50 -3.76 17.06
N THR A 401 -34.82 -3.57 15.94
CA THR A 401 -33.62 -2.71 15.85
C THR A 401 -34.01 -1.24 15.82
N ASN A 402 -33.06 -0.33 16.09
CA ASN A 402 -33.26 1.09 15.83
C ASN A 402 -33.14 1.37 14.32
N MET A 403 -32.80 2.60 13.94
CA MET A 403 -32.51 2.93 12.54
C MET A 403 -31.32 2.10 12.05
N VAL A 404 -31.55 1.32 11.00
CA VAL A 404 -30.55 0.40 10.41
C VAL A 404 -30.00 1.03 9.15
N ILE A 405 -28.69 1.02 9.01
CA ILE A 405 -28.02 1.35 7.75
C ILE A 405 -27.75 0.07 6.99
N ILE A 406 -28.21 0.03 5.73
CA ILE A 406 -27.81 -0.99 4.77
C ILE A 406 -26.89 -0.33 3.75
N ASN A 407 -25.65 -0.80 3.69
CA ASN A 407 -24.65 -0.35 2.75
C ASN A 407 -24.40 -1.46 1.73
N ILE A 408 -24.97 -1.29 0.53
CA ILE A 408 -24.86 -2.18 -0.62
C ILE A 408 -23.83 -1.57 -1.57
N LYS A 409 -22.64 -2.14 -1.58
CA LYS A 409 -21.67 -1.83 -2.63
C LYS A 409 -22.19 -2.42 -3.94
N LEU A 410 -22.26 -1.61 -5.00
CA LEU A 410 -22.71 -2.08 -6.31
C LEU A 410 -21.59 -2.86 -7.03
N LEU A 411 -21.99 -3.81 -7.87
CA LEU A 411 -21.09 -4.53 -8.77
C LEU A 411 -20.52 -3.57 -9.82
N SER A 412 -19.26 -3.77 -10.19
CA SER A 412 -18.61 -2.96 -11.23
C SER A 412 -19.40 -3.06 -12.55
N GLY A 413 -19.75 -1.90 -13.13
CA GLY A 413 -20.56 -1.82 -14.34
C GLY A 413 -22.07 -1.77 -14.11
N TYR A 414 -22.53 -1.84 -12.86
CA TYR A 414 -23.95 -1.81 -12.51
C TYR A 414 -24.32 -0.51 -11.78
N VAL A 415 -25.49 0.04 -12.12
CA VAL A 415 -26.09 1.23 -11.50
C VAL A 415 -27.47 0.88 -10.94
N LEU A 416 -28.01 1.73 -10.05
CA LEU A 416 -29.33 1.53 -9.45
C LEU A 416 -30.44 2.05 -10.37
N ASP A 417 -31.41 1.18 -10.66
CA ASP A 417 -32.62 1.48 -11.43
C ASP A 417 -33.37 2.69 -10.81
N LYS A 418 -33.65 3.69 -11.66
CA LYS A 418 -34.35 4.92 -11.25
C LYS A 418 -35.78 4.67 -10.76
N SER A 419 -36.47 3.65 -11.28
CA SER A 419 -37.84 3.30 -10.88
C SER A 419 -37.89 2.52 -9.55
N SER A 420 -36.91 1.67 -9.27
CA SER A 420 -36.67 1.06 -7.95
C SER A 420 -36.35 2.10 -6.88
N LEU A 421 -35.59 3.15 -7.23
CA LEU A 421 -35.29 4.28 -6.34
C LEU A 421 -36.57 5.05 -5.93
N ASP A 422 -37.56 5.14 -6.82
CA ASP A 422 -38.83 5.80 -6.53
C ASP A 422 -39.77 4.97 -5.66
N MET A 423 -39.63 3.64 -5.62
CA MET A 423 -40.33 2.76 -4.66
C MET A 423 -39.77 2.92 -3.24
N VAL A 424 -38.45 3.09 -3.12
CA VAL A 424 -37.72 3.18 -1.84
C VAL A 424 -37.83 4.57 -1.23
N ARG A 425 -37.90 5.63 -2.05
CA ARG A 425 -38.17 7.01 -1.61
C ARG A 425 -39.50 7.19 -0.88
N ARG A 426 -40.44 6.23 -1.01
CA ARG A 426 -41.72 6.20 -0.29
C ARG A 426 -41.59 5.69 1.16
N PHE A 427 -40.47 5.04 1.50
CA PHE A 427 -40.28 4.35 2.78
C PHE A 427 -39.02 4.79 3.57
N ASN A 428 -38.06 5.48 2.95
CA ASN A 428 -37.03 6.20 3.71
C ASN A 428 -36.37 7.37 2.95
N ARG A 429 -35.50 8.11 3.65
CA ARG A 429 -34.87 9.35 3.17
C ARG A 429 -33.42 9.14 2.70
N THR A 430 -32.99 10.02 1.80
CA THR A 430 -31.58 10.27 1.36
C THR A 430 -30.70 9.02 1.18
N MET A 431 -30.65 8.48 -0.05
CA MET A 431 -29.76 7.37 -0.45
C MET A 431 -28.70 7.86 -1.45
N CYS A 432 -27.44 7.41 -1.33
CA CYS A 432 -26.32 7.94 -2.13
C CYS A 432 -26.18 7.27 -3.52
N LYS A 433 -26.34 8.05 -4.60
CA LYS A 433 -26.45 7.59 -6.01
C LYS A 433 -25.30 6.72 -6.53
N TYR A 434 -24.09 6.83 -5.95
CA TYR A 434 -22.90 6.07 -6.36
C TYR A 434 -22.42 5.04 -5.33
N CYS A 435 -23.00 5.05 -4.12
CA CYS A 435 -22.47 4.28 -3.00
C CYS A 435 -23.46 3.27 -2.42
N GLY A 436 -24.72 3.24 -2.91
CA GLY A 436 -25.73 2.27 -2.47
C GLY A 436 -25.88 2.20 -0.95
N LEU A 437 -25.91 3.35 -0.27
CA LEU A 437 -26.05 3.44 1.20
C LEU A 437 -27.43 3.97 1.57
N TRP A 438 -28.15 3.22 2.41
CA TRP A 438 -29.59 3.28 2.68
C TRP A 438 -29.85 3.43 4.18
N PHE A 439 -30.97 4.04 4.54
CA PHE A 439 -31.51 4.05 5.90
C PHE A 439 -32.84 3.28 5.95
N ILE A 440 -33.10 2.55 7.03
CA ILE A 440 -34.39 1.90 7.30
C ILE A 440 -34.81 2.21 8.74
N SER A 441 -36.07 2.59 8.93
CA SER A 441 -36.68 2.76 10.25
C SER A 441 -37.02 1.39 10.87
N GLY A 442 -36.05 0.73 11.51
CA GLY A 442 -36.27 -0.50 12.27
C GLY A 442 -36.47 -1.79 11.45
N LEU A 443 -36.00 -2.90 11.99
CA LEU A 443 -36.24 -4.26 11.55
C LEU A 443 -36.70 -5.08 12.76
N LYS A 444 -37.86 -5.74 12.66
CA LYS A 444 -38.48 -6.49 13.77
C LYS A 444 -37.89 -7.90 13.87
N GLN A 445 -37.72 -8.40 15.10
CA GLN A 445 -37.17 -9.71 15.41
C GLN A 445 -38.02 -10.83 14.78
N GLU A 446 -37.36 -11.83 14.20
CA GLU A 446 -37.96 -13.02 13.56
C GLU A 446 -38.93 -12.80 12.39
N LYS A 447 -39.23 -11.55 12.01
CA LYS A 447 -39.95 -11.23 10.78
C LYS A 447 -38.98 -11.04 9.63
N LEU A 448 -38.99 -11.99 8.70
CA LEU A 448 -38.25 -11.87 7.45
C LEU A 448 -38.80 -10.68 6.66
N ARG A 449 -37.99 -9.64 6.48
CA ARG A 449 -38.29 -8.55 5.55
C ARG A 449 -37.39 -8.66 4.33
N ILE A 450 -38.03 -8.78 3.18
CA ILE A 450 -37.36 -8.87 1.88
C ILE A 450 -37.44 -7.50 1.24
N TYR A 451 -36.29 -6.92 0.94
CA TYR A 451 -36.18 -5.70 0.15
C TYR A 451 -35.63 -6.09 -1.22
N SER A 452 -36.47 -5.97 -2.24
CA SER A 452 -36.07 -6.19 -3.63
C SER A 452 -35.53 -4.89 -4.21
N VAL A 453 -34.30 -4.92 -4.71
CA VAL A 453 -33.67 -3.79 -5.39
C VAL A 453 -33.17 -4.28 -6.73
N THR A 454 -33.55 -3.57 -7.79
CA THR A 454 -33.10 -3.88 -9.13
C THR A 454 -31.84 -3.06 -9.44
N ILE A 455 -30.79 -3.75 -9.85
CA ILE A 455 -29.56 -3.15 -10.35
C ILE A 455 -29.48 -3.41 -11.85
N GLU A 456 -29.19 -2.36 -12.62
CA GLU A 456 -29.11 -2.42 -14.08
C GLU A 456 -27.65 -2.34 -14.52
N GLN A 457 -27.29 -3.11 -15.52
CA GLN A 457 -25.95 -3.09 -16.10
C GLN A 457 -25.84 -1.87 -17.03
N ASP A 458 -25.13 -0.83 -16.60
CA ASP A 458 -24.88 0.39 -17.38
C ASP A 458 -23.66 0.23 -18.31
N GLN A 459 -22.64 -0.48 -17.81
CA GLN A 459 -21.51 -0.93 -18.61
C GLN A 459 -21.35 -2.44 -18.49
N ALA A 460 -21.21 -3.09 -19.65
CA ALA A 460 -20.99 -4.52 -19.74
C ALA A 460 -19.60 -4.88 -19.19
N VAL A 461 -19.55 -5.33 -17.94
CA VAL A 461 -18.33 -5.75 -17.26
C VAL A 461 -18.35 -7.27 -17.09
N ARG A 462 -17.39 -7.94 -17.72
CA ARG A 462 -17.17 -9.39 -17.64
C ARG A 462 -16.31 -9.79 -16.43
N ASN A 463 -16.27 -11.09 -16.14
CA ASN A 463 -15.44 -11.73 -15.11
C ASN A 463 -15.65 -11.11 -13.70
N LEU A 464 -16.91 -10.76 -13.40
CA LEU A 464 -17.33 -10.12 -12.14
C LEU A 464 -16.89 -10.93 -10.93
N LYS A 465 -16.37 -10.23 -9.91
CA LYS A 465 -16.19 -10.74 -8.55
C LYS A 465 -17.07 -9.90 -7.58
N PRO A 466 -17.49 -10.43 -6.41
CA PRO A 466 -18.69 -10.05 -5.66
C PRO A 466 -18.67 -8.66 -5.00
N ALA A 467 -19.84 -8.08 -4.75
CA ALA A 467 -19.99 -6.83 -4.02
C ALA A 467 -20.59 -7.05 -2.61
N VAL A 468 -20.29 -6.16 -1.66
CA VAL A 468 -20.58 -6.35 -0.23
C VAL A 468 -21.89 -5.68 0.16
N VAL A 469 -22.74 -6.41 0.89
CA VAL A 469 -23.87 -5.87 1.64
C VAL A 469 -23.51 -5.87 3.13
N LYS A 470 -23.49 -4.69 3.73
CA LYS A 470 -23.24 -4.50 5.16
C LYS A 470 -24.48 -3.88 5.81
N VAL A 471 -24.96 -4.48 6.89
CA VAL A 471 -26.14 -4.02 7.66
C VAL A 471 -25.69 -3.73 9.08
N TYR A 472 -25.98 -2.55 9.62
CA TYR A 472 -25.61 -2.21 10.99
C TYR A 472 -26.59 -1.23 11.62
N ASP A 473 -26.75 -1.31 12.94
CA ASP A 473 -27.53 -0.33 13.70
C ASP A 473 -26.79 1.02 13.74
N TYR A 474 -27.49 2.11 13.40
CA TYR A 474 -26.91 3.46 13.30
C TYR A 474 -26.40 4.00 14.64
N TYR A 475 -27.12 3.72 15.73
CA TYR A 475 -26.77 4.22 17.05
C TYR A 475 -25.85 3.27 17.81
N GLN A 476 -25.80 2.00 17.38
CA GLN A 476 -24.95 0.95 17.97
C GLN A 476 -24.26 0.13 16.88
N THR A 477 -23.24 0.73 16.26
CA THR A 477 -22.49 0.16 15.12
C THR A 477 -21.78 -1.17 15.43
N SER A 478 -21.73 -1.59 16.70
CA SER A 478 -21.26 -2.92 17.11
C SER A 478 -22.20 -4.05 16.71
N ASP A 479 -23.49 -3.76 16.50
CA ASP A 479 -24.47 -4.74 16.04
C ASP A 479 -24.55 -4.67 14.51
N GLU A 480 -23.69 -5.46 13.86
CA GLU A 480 -23.56 -5.49 12.39
C GLU A 480 -23.52 -6.90 11.79
N ALA A 481 -23.90 -7.00 10.51
CA ALA A 481 -23.84 -8.21 9.70
C ALA A 481 -23.30 -7.87 8.30
N VAL A 482 -22.40 -8.70 7.76
CA VAL A 482 -21.68 -8.44 6.51
C VAL A 482 -21.67 -9.68 5.61
N THR A 483 -22.15 -9.54 4.39
CA THR A 483 -22.26 -10.63 3.40
C THR A 483 -21.94 -10.10 2.00
N GLU A 484 -21.71 -10.98 1.04
CA GLU A 484 -21.38 -10.62 -0.35
C GLU A 484 -22.45 -11.13 -1.34
N TYR A 485 -22.59 -10.50 -2.51
CA TYR A 485 -23.52 -10.91 -3.59
C TYR A 485 -22.95 -10.70 -5.00
N THR A 486 -23.53 -11.37 -6.00
CA THR A 486 -23.07 -11.43 -7.40
C THR A 486 -24.20 -11.21 -8.42
N SER A 487 -23.84 -11.10 -9.71
CA SER A 487 -24.78 -11.24 -10.84
C SER A 487 -24.83 -12.71 -11.30
N PRO A 488 -26.02 -13.27 -11.62
CA PRO A 488 -26.16 -14.62 -12.18
C PRO A 488 -25.83 -14.72 -13.68
N CYS A 489 -25.66 -13.61 -14.40
CA CYS A 489 -25.42 -13.60 -15.85
C CYS A 489 -23.94 -13.79 -16.23
N ALA A 490 -23.25 -14.67 -15.51
CA ALA A 490 -21.89 -15.09 -15.85
C ALA A 490 -21.94 -16.09 -17.02
N GLU A 491 -21.60 -15.61 -18.22
CA GLU A 491 -21.55 -16.38 -19.48
C GLU A 491 -20.78 -17.72 -19.30
N SER A 492 -21.39 -18.85 -19.64
CA SER A 492 -20.78 -20.18 -19.51
C SER A 492 -20.72 -20.93 -20.85
N SER A 493 -19.52 -21.06 -21.38
CA SER A 493 -19.12 -21.83 -22.58
C SER A 493 -17.59 -21.97 -22.51
N ASP A 494 -16.93 -23.07 -22.88
CA ASP A 494 -17.33 -24.39 -23.39
C ASP A 494 -16.41 -25.41 -22.66
N LYS A 495 -16.80 -26.57 -22.14
CA LYS A 495 -17.95 -27.48 -22.29
C LYS A 495 -18.33 -28.07 -20.93
#